data_AF-A0A8T7HFU2-F1
#
_entry.id   AF-A0A8T7HFU2-F1
#
_cell.length_a   1.000
_cell.length_b   1.000
_cell.length_c   1.000
_cell.angle_alpha   90.00
_cell.angle_beta   90.00
_cell.angle_gamma   90.00
#
_symmetry.space_group_name_H-M   'P 1'
#
loop_
_entity.id
_entity.type
_entity.pdbx_description
1 polymer ?
#
loop_
_entity_poly.entity_id
_entity_poly.type
_entity_poly.pdbx_seq_one_letter_code
_entity_poly.pdbx_strand_id
1 'polypeptide(L)'
;MVSDRQLAIINVSLAFIAILLFLNLFNIGIPSLGKATFTEIPTDAVCLVNVGDEFTPWADLDRCCLESRKQLSCSREIPPADLGVTRVCQTENSPARYWLNNKAFNYCQQQVYW
;
A
#
# COMPACT_ATOMS: atom_id res chain seq x y z
N MET A 1 -30.43 -2.39 -44.00
CA MET A 1 -29.71 -3.67 -43.88
C MET A 1 -28.50 -3.42 -43.00
N VAL A 2 -28.40 -4.14 -41.88
CA VAL A 2 -27.22 -4.07 -41.00
C VAL A 2 -26.08 -4.80 -41.71
N SER A 3 -24.90 -4.20 -41.79
CA SER A 3 -23.77 -4.85 -42.47
C SER A 3 -23.14 -5.92 -41.58
N ASP A 4 -22.53 -6.95 -42.18
CA ASP A 4 -21.87 -8.03 -41.43
C ASP A 4 -20.80 -7.52 -40.45
N ARG A 5 -20.17 -6.38 -40.80
CA ARG A 5 -19.21 -5.70 -39.92
C ARG A 5 -19.88 -5.14 -38.66
N GLN A 6 -21.10 -4.61 -38.76
CA GLN A 6 -21.86 -4.12 -37.61
C GLN A 6 -22.28 -5.28 -36.70
N LEU A 7 -22.70 -6.42 -37.28
CA LEU A 7 -23.03 -7.64 -36.53
C LEU A 7 -21.81 -8.18 -35.77
N ALA A 8 -20.63 -8.20 -36.40
CA ALA A 8 -19.40 -8.63 -35.75
C ALA A 8 -19.04 -7.75 -34.54
N ILE A 9 -19.12 -6.42 -34.67
CA ILE A 9 -18.84 -5.48 -33.58
C ILE A 9 -19.81 -5.70 -32.42
N ILE A 10 -21.10 -5.88 -32.72
CA ILE A 10 -22.14 -6.12 -31.71
C ILE A 10 -21.83 -7.42 -30.95
N ASN A 11 -21.51 -8.50 -31.66
CA ASN A 11 -21.19 -9.79 -31.04
C ASN A 11 -19.96 -9.72 -30.13
N VAL A 12 -18.89 -9.05 -30.57
CA VAL A 12 -17.68 -8.87 -29.73
C VAL A 12 -18.00 -8.04 -28.49
N SER A 13 -18.81 -6.99 -28.65
CA SER A 13 -19.23 -6.14 -27.53
C SER A 13 -20.09 -6.92 -26.53
N LEU A 14 -21.02 -7.75 -27.01
CA LEU A 14 -21.84 -8.61 -26.16
C LEU A 14 -21.00 -9.65 -25.42
N ALA A 15 -20.03 -10.28 -26.09
CA ALA A 15 -19.13 -11.24 -25.47
C ALA A 15 -18.32 -10.59 -24.34
N PHE A 16 -17.82 -9.38 -24.56
CA PHE A 16 -17.10 -8.62 -23.54
C PHE A 16 -17.98 -8.28 -22.33
N ILE A 17 -19.20 -7.78 -22.56
CA ILE A 17 -20.17 -7.49 -21.50
C ILE A 17 -20.54 -8.76 -20.72
N ALA A 18 -20.74 -9.88 -21.42
CA ALA A 18 -21.05 -11.16 -20.79
C ALA A 18 -19.93 -11.62 -19.84
N ILE A 19 -18.66 -11.46 -20.23
CA ILE A 19 -17.52 -11.75 -19.36
C ILE A 19 -17.52 -10.85 -18.12
N LEU A 20 -17.75 -9.54 -18.29
CA LEU A 20 -17.80 -8.60 -17.16
C LEU A 20 -18.92 -8.95 -16.17
N LEU A 21 -20.10 -9.31 -16.67
CA LEU A 21 -21.23 -9.76 -15.85
C LEU A 21 -20.92 -11.09 -15.15
N PHE A 22 -20.26 -12.01 -15.83
CA PHE A 22 -19.84 -13.29 -15.24
C PHE A 22 -18.86 -13.07 -14.09
N LEU A 23 -17.84 -12.22 -14.26
CA LEU A 23 -16.91 -11.87 -13.19
C LEU A 23 -17.62 -11.20 -12.00
N ASN A 24 -18.60 -10.34 -12.27
CA ASN A 24 -19.41 -9.67 -11.25
C ASN A 24 -20.27 -10.68 -10.47
N LEU A 25 -20.88 -11.66 -11.15
CA LEU A 25 -21.72 -12.70 -10.51
C LEU A 25 -20.97 -13.49 -9.43
N PHE A 26 -19.67 -13.73 -9.63
CA PHE A 26 -18.83 -14.45 -8.68
C PHE A 26 -18.11 -13.53 -7.68
N ASN A 27 -18.46 -12.24 -7.62
CA ASN A 27 -17.74 -11.22 -6.81
C ASN A 27 -16.22 -11.23 -7.05
N ILE A 28 -15.78 -11.64 -8.25
CA ILE A 28 -14.38 -11.58 -8.64
C ILE A 28 -14.11 -10.12 -9.02
N GLY A 29 -13.78 -9.32 -8.01
CA GLY A 29 -13.28 -7.97 -8.20
C GLY A 29 -11.97 -8.07 -8.96
N ILE A 30 -11.93 -7.56 -10.20
CA ILE A 30 -10.68 -7.40 -10.92
C ILE A 30 -9.82 -6.46 -10.06
N PRO A 31 -8.70 -6.93 -9.48
CA PRO A 31 -7.84 -6.03 -8.74
C PRO A 31 -7.42 -4.93 -9.71
N SER A 32 -7.65 -3.67 -9.33
CA SER A 32 -7.16 -2.56 -10.14
C SER A 32 -5.65 -2.74 -10.31
N LEU A 33 -5.11 -2.44 -11.49
CA LEU A 33 -3.67 -2.60 -11.77
C LEU A 33 -2.79 -1.89 -10.72
N GLY A 34 -3.30 -0.84 -10.07
CA GLY A 34 -2.63 -0.17 -8.94
C GLY A 34 -2.65 -0.93 -7.61
N LYS A 35 -3.54 -1.91 -7.40
CA LYS A 35 -3.55 -2.79 -6.22
C LYS A 35 -2.68 -4.04 -6.39
N ALA A 36 -2.54 -4.53 -7.63
CA ALA A 36 -1.77 -5.76 -7.90
C ALA A 36 -0.26 -5.61 -7.67
N THR A 37 0.29 -4.38 -7.74
CA THR A 37 1.72 -4.12 -7.57
C THR A 37 2.18 -4.01 -6.11
N PHE A 38 1.29 -4.07 -5.11
CA PHE A 38 1.63 -3.73 -3.72
C PHE A 38 1.33 -4.81 -2.68
N THR A 39 0.89 -5.99 -3.12
CA THR A 39 0.72 -7.16 -2.23
C THR A 39 2.05 -7.76 -1.75
N GLU A 40 3.17 -7.43 -2.38
CA GLU A 40 4.51 -7.83 -1.92
C GLU A 40 5.11 -6.76 -1.00
N ILE A 41 5.69 -7.21 0.11
CA ILE A 41 6.51 -6.36 0.99
C ILE A 41 7.63 -5.77 0.12
N PRO A 42 7.76 -4.44 0.01
CA PRO A 42 8.81 -3.85 -0.80
C PRO A 42 10.16 -4.26 -0.22
N THR A 43 11.05 -4.83 -1.03
CA THR A 43 12.39 -5.30 -0.60
C THR A 43 13.24 -4.22 0.05
N ASP A 44 12.96 -2.95 -0.28
CA ASP A 44 13.69 -1.79 0.24
C ASP A 44 12.85 -0.96 1.21
N ALA A 45 11.75 -1.50 1.75
CA ALA A 45 11.00 -0.82 2.80
C ALA A 45 11.81 -0.86 4.12
N VAL A 46 12.10 0.31 4.67
CA VAL A 46 12.88 0.46 5.90
C VAL A 46 12.00 1.07 6.98
N CYS A 47 12.00 0.41 8.13
CA CYS A 47 11.44 0.91 9.37
C CYS A 47 12.48 0.87 10.49
N LEU A 48 12.60 1.98 11.21
CA LEU A 48 13.45 2.09 12.40
C LEU A 48 12.60 2.58 13.57
N VAL A 49 12.82 2.00 14.74
CA VAL A 49 12.27 2.53 16.00
C VAL A 49 13.37 3.32 16.68
N ASN A 50 13.05 4.55 17.05
CA ASN A 50 13.91 5.41 17.83
C ASN A 50 13.36 5.55 19.25
N VAL A 51 14.15 5.15 20.24
CA VAL A 51 13.83 5.28 21.67
C VAL A 51 15.02 5.99 22.33
N GLY A 52 14.82 7.24 22.74
CA GLY A 52 15.94 8.10 23.15
C GLY A 52 16.92 8.32 22.00
N ASP A 53 18.19 7.98 22.21
CA ASP A 53 19.26 8.15 21.21
C ASP A 53 19.54 6.88 20.38
N GLU A 54 18.82 5.79 20.63
CA GLU A 54 19.03 4.52 19.94
C GLU A 54 18.09 4.36 18.75
N PHE A 55 18.62 3.87 17.63
CA PHE A 55 17.86 3.51 16.44
C PHE A 55 17.93 2.00 16.22
N THR A 56 16.81 1.32 16.28
CA THR A 56 16.72 -0.13 16.06
C THR A 56 15.97 -0.43 14.77
N PRO A 57 16.59 -1.10 13.78
CA PRO A 57 15.88 -1.54 12.59
C PRO A 57 14.90 -2.66 12.93
N TRP A 58 13.70 -2.58 12.39
CA TRP A 58 12.70 -3.65 12.48
C TRP A 58 12.62 -4.38 11.14
N ALA A 59 12.97 -5.66 11.14
CA ALA A 59 12.86 -6.53 9.97
C ALA A 59 11.41 -6.90 9.65
N ASP A 60 10.54 -6.91 10.66
CA ASP A 60 9.11 -7.17 10.53
C ASP A 60 8.38 -5.85 10.22
N LEU A 61 8.15 -5.62 8.93
CA LEU A 61 7.50 -4.41 8.44
C LEU A 61 6.04 -4.34 8.86
N ASP A 62 5.33 -5.47 8.95
CA ASP A 62 3.92 -5.52 9.34
C ASP A 62 3.75 -5.05 10.78
N ARG A 63 4.59 -5.56 11.68
CA ARG A 63 4.62 -5.12 13.07
C ARG A 63 4.99 -3.64 13.18
N CYS A 64 5.96 -3.17 12.39
CA CYS A 64 6.28 -1.74 12.35
C CYS A 64 5.09 -0.89 11.88
N CYS A 65 4.38 -1.32 10.83
CA CYS A 65 3.22 -0.60 10.33
C CYS A 65 2.13 -0.51 11.40
N LEU A 66 1.88 -1.59 12.13
CA LEU A 66 0.90 -1.61 13.21
C LEU A 66 1.27 -0.61 14.32
N GLU A 67 2.53 -0.57 14.76
CA GLU A 67 2.96 0.33 15.82
C GLU A 67 3.11 1.80 15.37
N SER A 68 3.55 2.04 14.14
CA SER A 68 3.66 3.38 13.56
C SER A 68 2.28 4.00 13.32
N ARG A 69 1.25 3.22 12.98
CA ARG A 69 -0.13 3.68 12.81
C ARG A 69 -0.85 3.98 14.13
N LYS A 70 -0.39 3.43 15.26
CA LYS A 70 -0.88 3.83 16.60
C LYS A 70 -0.46 5.25 16.98
N GLN A 71 0.49 5.85 16.24
CA GLN A 71 0.96 7.20 16.53
C GLN A 71 -0.01 8.26 16.02
N LEU A 72 -0.20 9.34 16.79
CA LEU A 72 -1.15 10.40 16.46
C LEU A 72 -0.73 11.27 15.27
N SER A 73 0.57 11.37 15.01
CA SER A 73 1.10 12.25 13.96
C SER A 73 2.19 11.55 13.14
N CYS A 74 2.17 11.76 11.83
CA CYS A 74 3.24 11.36 10.93
C CYS A 74 3.64 12.54 10.04
N SER A 75 4.88 13.01 10.16
CA SER A 75 5.42 14.13 9.40
C SER A 75 6.64 13.71 8.59
N ARG A 76 7.02 14.54 7.61
CA ARG A 76 8.33 14.43 6.98
C ARG A 76 9.34 15.16 7.84
N GLU A 77 10.42 14.46 8.18
CA GLU A 77 11.52 15.01 8.97
C GLU A 77 12.83 14.52 8.39
N ILE A 78 13.87 15.36 8.47
CA ILE A 78 15.21 15.01 8.03
C ILE A 78 15.82 14.15 9.13
N PRO A 79 16.17 12.88 8.86
CA PRO A 79 16.78 12.04 9.87
C PRO A 79 18.15 12.59 10.31
N PRO A 80 18.57 12.34 11.55
CA PRO A 80 19.87 12.80 12.06
C PRO A 80 21.08 12.14 11.37
N ALA A 81 20.88 11.08 10.59
CA ALA A 81 21.90 10.40 9.80
C ALA A 81 21.32 9.85 8.49
N ASP A 82 22.18 9.39 7.57
CA ASP A 82 21.78 8.76 6.31
C ASP A 82 21.22 7.34 6.54
N LEU A 83 20.05 7.31 7.16
CA LEU A 83 19.34 6.10 7.57
C LEU A 83 18.30 5.66 6.51
N GLY A 84 18.26 6.34 5.36
CA GLY A 84 17.32 6.03 4.28
C GLY A 84 15.83 6.21 4.61
N VAL A 85 15.50 6.90 5.71
CA VAL A 85 14.14 7.18 6.18
C VAL A 85 13.78 8.65 6.00
N THR A 86 12.51 8.96 5.77
CA THR A 86 12.08 10.33 5.42
C THR A 86 10.81 10.79 6.15
N ARG A 87 10.21 9.90 6.94
CA ARG A 87 9.00 10.18 7.72
C ARG A 87 9.18 9.69 9.13
N VAL A 88 8.65 10.44 10.09
CA VAL A 88 8.58 10.06 11.48
C VAL A 88 7.13 10.04 11.91
N CYS A 89 6.73 8.96 12.57
CA CYS A 89 5.44 8.81 13.22
C CYS A 89 5.64 8.82 14.73
N GLN A 90 4.99 9.75 15.42
CA GLN A 90 5.14 9.93 16.87
C GLN A 90 3.86 10.46 17.52
N THR A 91 3.76 10.19 18.81
CA THR A 91 2.76 10.76 19.72
C THR A 91 3.51 11.56 20.77
N GLU A 92 2.99 12.73 21.16
CA GLU A 92 3.67 13.67 22.06
C GLU A 92 4.15 13.04 23.38
N ASN A 93 3.41 12.04 23.89
CA ASN A 93 3.73 11.30 25.12
C ASN A 93 4.32 9.89 24.88
N SER A 94 4.67 9.53 23.64
CA SER A 94 5.28 8.23 23.35
C SER A 94 6.80 8.30 23.48
N PRO A 95 7.44 7.38 24.23
CA PRO A 95 8.90 7.28 24.29
C PRO A 95 9.50 6.77 22.97
N ALA A 96 8.68 6.19 22.09
CA ALA A 96 9.11 5.63 20.82
C ALA A 96 8.65 6.49 19.63
N ARG A 97 9.57 6.76 18.72
CA ARG A 97 9.35 7.39 17.41
C ARG A 97 9.61 6.38 16.31
N TYR A 98 8.71 6.29 15.34
CA TYR A 98 8.81 5.32 14.25
C TYR A 98 9.23 6.02 12.97
N TRP A 99 10.40 5.68 12.46
CA TRP A 99 10.94 6.24 11.24
C TRP A 99 10.71 5.30 10.07
N LEU A 100 10.13 5.84 9.00
CA LEU A 100 9.73 5.11 7.82
C LEU A 100 10.32 5.79 6.58
N ASN A 101 10.78 5.00 5.63
CA ASN A 101 11.00 5.51 4.28
C ASN A 101 9.68 5.61 3.50
N ASN A 102 9.68 6.26 2.34
CA ASN A 102 8.46 6.45 1.57
C ASN A 102 7.80 5.12 1.14
N LYS A 103 8.59 4.07 0.89
CA LYS A 103 8.08 2.75 0.52
C LYS A 103 7.34 2.10 1.70
N ALA A 104 7.97 2.06 2.87
CA ALA A 104 7.39 1.56 4.11
C ALA A 104 6.12 2.33 4.49
N PHE A 105 6.16 3.67 4.45
CA PHE A 105 4.98 4.49 4.77
C PHE A 105 3.79 4.19 3.84
N ASN A 106 4.04 4.10 2.53
CA ASN A 106 2.99 3.78 1.57
C ASN A 106 2.44 2.37 1.77
N TYR A 107 3.30 1.40 2.07
CA TYR A 107 2.90 0.05 2.42
C TYR A 107 1.97 0.04 3.65
N CYS A 108 2.36 0.73 4.72
CA CYS A 108 1.56 0.83 5.95
C CYS A 108 0.18 1.48 5.73
N GLN A 109 0.07 2.46 4.82
CA GLN A 109 -1.19 3.14 4.51
C GLN A 109 -2.18 2.26 3.71
N GLN A 110 -1.69 1.24 3.01
CA GLN A 110 -2.51 0.39 2.15
C GLN A 110 -3.02 -0.89 2.85
N GLN A 111 -2.51 -1.22 4.04
CA GLN A 111 -2.97 -2.39 4.78
C GLN A 111 -4.39 -2.19 5.36
N VAL A 112 -5.27 -3.15 5.03
CA VAL A 112 -6.70 -3.16 5.38
C VAL A 112 -6.96 -3.78 6.76
N TYR A 113 -6.00 -4.55 7.30
CA TYR A 113 -6.16 -5.29 8.54
C TYR A 113 -5.56 -4.57 9.77
N TRP A 114 -6.15 -4.86 10.93
CA TRP A 114 -5.93 -4.25 12.25
C TRP A 114 -5.31 -5.26 13.21
#